data_AF-A0A3B9AM23-F1
#
_entry.id   AF-A0A3B9AM23-F1
#
_cell.length_a   1.000
_cell.length_b   1.000
_cell.length_c   1.000
_cell.angle_alpha   90.00
_cell.angle_beta   90.00
_cell.angle_gamma   90.00
#
_symmetry.space_group_name_H-M   'P 1'
#
loop_
_entity.id
_entity.type
_entity.pdbx_description
1 polymer ?
#
loop_
_entity_poly.entity_id
_entity_poly.type
_entity_poly.pdbx_seq_one_letter_code
_entity_poly.pdbx_strand_id
1 'polypeptide(L)' 'RGRQVGFETLVKHGLTQQDIANLVGASRQTVTAILNELKKSNLIHFNRNTILIRDMDKLN' A
#
# COMPACT_ATOMS: atom_id res chain seq x y z
N ARG A 1 1.97 0.35 14.55
CA ARG A 1 1.48 1.67 15.03
C ARG A 1 1.48 2.64 13.84
N GLY A 2 0.31 2.92 13.27
CA GLY A 2 0.18 3.91 12.19
C GLY A 2 0.25 5.33 12.75
N ARG A 3 0.81 6.27 11.99
CA ARG A 3 0.84 7.70 12.35
C ARG A 3 -0.03 8.41 11.32
N GLN A 4 -1.09 9.08 11.76
CA GLN A 4 -1.85 9.96 10.87
C GLN A 4 -0.96 11.16 10.53
N VAL A 5 -0.78 11.44 9.25
CA VAL A 5 -0.05 12.59 8.75
C VAL A 5 -1.06 13.41 7.95
N GLY A 6 -1.75 14.34 8.61
CA GLY A 6 -2.87 15.07 8.00
C GLY A 6 -4.09 14.17 7.75
N PHE A 7 -4.58 14.13 6.50
CA PHE A 7 -5.68 13.26 6.02
C PHE A 7 -5.23 11.85 5.63
N GLU A 8 -3.92 11.61 5.59
CA GLU A 8 -3.34 10.37 5.07
C GLU A 8 -2.92 9.46 6.24
N THR A 9 -3.17 8.16 6.11
CA THR A 9 -2.78 7.17 7.12
C THR A 9 -1.47 6.51 6.73
N LEU A 10 -0.40 6.78 7.49
CA LEU A 10 0.87 6.10 7.31
C LEU A 10 0.88 4.81 8.14
N VAL A 11 0.81 3.68 7.44
CA VAL A 11 0.93 2.34 7.99
C VAL A 11 2.38 1.87 7.84
N LYS A 12 3.10 1.80 8.95
CA LYS A 12 4.38 1.09 9.00
C LYS A 12 4.12 -0.41 8.95
N HIS A 13 4.48 -1.04 7.83
CA HIS A 13 4.44 -2.49 7.69
C HIS A 13 5.87 -3.04 7.58
N GLY A 14 6.12 -4.22 8.15
CA GLY A 14 7.36 -4.97 7.93
C GLY A 14 7.29 -5.91 6.73
N LEU A 15 6.21 -5.85 5.95
CA LEU A 15 5.90 -6.83 4.93
C LEU A 15 6.59 -6.46 3.62
N THR A 16 7.28 -7.42 3.02
CA THR A 16 7.81 -7.31 1.68
C THR A 16 6.69 -7.53 0.64
N GLN A 17 6.93 -7.14 -0.61
CA GLN A 17 6.00 -7.47 -1.71
C GLN A 17 5.76 -8.98 -1.84
N GLN A 18 6.74 -9.80 -1.46
CA GLN A 18 6.60 -11.26 -1.44
C GLN A 18 5.67 -11.72 -0.31
N ASP A 19 5.77 -11.11 0.87
CA ASP A 19 4.87 -11.45 1.99
C ASP A 19 3.43 -11.08 1.67
N ILE A 20 3.22 -9.91 1.03
CA ILE A 20 1.90 -9.51 0.54
C ILE A 20 1.40 -10.49 -0.51
N ALA A 21 2.23 -10.83 -1.50
CA ALA A 21 1.91 -11.83 -2.53
C ALA A 21 1.50 -13.18 -1.93
N ASN A 22 2.24 -13.66 -0.93
CA ASN A 22 1.93 -14.88 -0.20
C ASN A 22 0.61 -14.78 0.58
N LEU A 23 0.31 -13.62 1.18
CA LEU A 23 -0.93 -13.37 1.93
C LEU A 23 -2.17 -13.34 1.03
N VAL A 24 -2.09 -12.73 -0.16
CA VAL A 24 -3.23 -12.65 -1.10
C VAL A 24 -3.28 -13.81 -2.10
N GLY A 25 -2.31 -14.73 -2.08
CA GLY A 25 -2.23 -15.84 -3.03
C GLY A 25 -1.95 -15.38 -4.47
N ALA A 26 -1.24 -14.25 -4.64
CA ALA A 26 -0.90 -13.69 -5.94
C ALA A 26 0.61 -13.77 -6.20
N SER A 27 1.06 -13.59 -7.44
CA SER A 27 2.49 -13.51 -7.73
C SER A 27 3.08 -12.18 -7.27
N ARG A 28 4.39 -12.14 -6.94
CA ARG A 28 5.09 -10.90 -6.62
C ARG A 28 5.01 -9.88 -7.76
N GLN A 29 5.06 -10.32 -9.01
CA GLN A 29 4.90 -9.42 -10.16
C GLN A 29 3.50 -8.80 -10.18
N THR A 30 2.45 -9.60 -9.95
CA THR A 30 1.07 -9.13 -9.90
C THR A 30 0.87 -8.10 -8.80
N VAL A 31 1.37 -8.36 -7.58
CA VAL A 31 1.32 -7.39 -6.49
C VAL A 31 2.06 -6.10 -6.84
N THR A 32 3.23 -6.20 -7.49
CA THR A 32 4.00 -5.03 -7.91
C THR A 32 3.26 -4.20 -8.97
N ALA A 33 2.58 -4.86 -9.91
CA ALA A 33 1.77 -4.20 -10.93
C ALA A 33 0.57 -3.47 -10.28
N ILE A 34 -0.19 -4.15 -9.43
CA ILE A 34 -1.33 -3.57 -8.70
C ILE A 34 -0.87 -2.40 -7.83
N LEU A 35 0.21 -2.55 -7.07
CA LEU A 35 0.75 -1.46 -6.26
C LEU A 35 1.11 -0.25 -7.12
N ASN A 36 1.80 -0.46 -8.25
CA ASN A 36 2.13 0.62 -9.19
C ASN A 36 0.89 1.29 -9.79
N GLU A 37 -0.16 0.54 -10.12
CA GLU A 37 -1.43 1.09 -10.61
C GLU A 37 -2.14 1.92 -9.55
N LEU A 38 -2.18 1.43 -8.31
CA LEU A 38 -2.76 2.15 -7.17
C LEU A 38 -1.96 3.42 -6.85
N LYS A 39 -0.64 3.39 -7.01
CA LYS A 39 0.22 4.60 -6.90
C LYS A 39 0.01 5.56 -8.05
N LYS A 40 -0.12 5.07 -9.28
CA LYS A 40 -0.43 5.89 -10.46
C LYS A 40 -1.80 6.57 -10.33
N SER A 41 -2.74 5.89 -9.68
CA SER A 41 -4.05 6.40 -9.33
C SER A 41 -4.04 7.35 -8.13
N ASN A 42 -2.86 7.68 -7.58
CA ASN A 42 -2.65 8.52 -6.40
C ASN A 42 -3.36 8.04 -5.12
N LEU A 43 -3.78 6.77 -5.07
CA LEU A 43 -4.52 6.19 -3.95
C LEU A 43 -3.61 5.78 -2.80
N ILE A 44 -2.44 5.20 -3.12
CA ILE A 44 -1.46 4.73 -2.15
C ILE A 44 -0.04 5.12 -2.56
N HIS A 45 0.80 5.43 -1.59
CA HIS A 45 2.23 5.57 -1.75
C HIS A 45 2.94 4.52 -0.93
N PHE A 46 3.67 3.64 -1.59
CA PHE A 46 4.45 2.60 -0.93
C PHE A 46 5.93 2.99 -0.87
N ASN A 47 6.51 2.78 0.29
CA ASN A 47 7.93 2.86 0.61
C ASN A 47 8.36 1.51 1.17
N ARG A 48 9.67 1.22 1.18
CA ARG A 48 10.24 -0.10 1.56
C ARG A 48 9.66 -0.71 2.85
N ASN A 49 9.27 0.11 3.83
CA ASN A 49 8.71 -0.32 5.11
C ASN A 49 7.44 0.45 5.52
N THR A 50 6.85 1.22 4.62
CA THR A 50 5.72 2.09 4.94
C THR A 50 4.76 2.17 3.76
N ILE A 51 3.47 2.05 4.03
CA ILE A 51 2.41 2.39 3.09
C ILE A 51 1.76 3.67 3.61
N LEU A 52 1.73 4.69 2.78
CA LEU A 52 0.93 5.88 2.97
C LEU A 52 -0.35 5.71 2.16
N ILE A 53 -1.47 5.56 2.86
CA ILE A 53 -2.79 5.46 2.23
C ILE A 53 -3.34 6.89 2.17
N ARG A 54 -3.53 7.42 0.96
CA ARG A 54 -4.12 8.75 0.76
C ARG A 54 -5.62 8.75 0.93
N ASP A 55 -6.24 7.72 0.39
CA ASP A 55 -7.67 7.73 0.14
C ASP A 55 -8.41 6.88 1.18
N MET A 56 -8.80 7.52 2.27
CA MET A 56 -9.97 7.10 3.07
C MET A 56 -11.27 7.72 2.51
N ASP A 57 -11.18 8.70 1.59
CA ASP A 57 -12.32 9.43 1.02
C ASP A 57 -12.95 8.76 -0.20
N LYS A 58 -12.18 8.03 -1.03
CA LYS A 58 -12.71 7.25 -2.17
C LYS A 58 -13.36 5.91 -1.82
N LEU A 59 -13.39 5.53 -0.55
CA LEU A 59 -14.04 4.29 -0.09
C LEU A 59 -15.49 4.55 0.36
N ASN A 60 -16.23 5.39 -0.38
CA ASN A 60 -17.63 5.73 -0.14
C ASN A 60 -18.54 5.21 -1.26
#